data_AF-U5Q9J7-F1
#
_entry.id   AF-U5Q9J7-F1
#
_cell.length_a   1.000
_cell.length_b   1.000
_cell.length_c   1.000
_cell.angle_alpha   90.00
_cell.angle_beta   90.00
_cell.angle_gamma   90.00
#
_symmetry.space_group_name_H-M   'P 1'
#
loop_
_entity.id
_entity.type
_entity.pdbx_description
1 polymer ?
#
loop_
_entity_poly.entity_id
_entity_poly.type
_entity_poly.pdbx_seq_one_letter_code
_entity_poly.pdbx_strand_id
1 'polypeptide(L)'
;MRNNRGYIIIALMALTACSPKEGGKESYQSIPIVTKALQDTTSVYYADYKTYPEDLSKLPIGVFDSGTGGLTVLESLLRMDCYNNATGAEGSDGIPDLTSEQFTYLADQANMPYGNYASAGKLGYFRELVVKDALFLTKVPNRSKIVVIACNTATAYGLPDVRDLLSKGIPAVSVIGVIEAGTRASLDMINPDENAAIGVLATVGTISSGGYQKAIVSTASGRGYKGKLEVVAQPGLGFAEAVDMEKDYVDMKASSVRDNYRGPSIGEDSLSIDTKMLDRYKFSFAGNSVLFEKNGESYTRIQLNSASNYARLHLVNLIERQRVRNGNLPLRNIILGCTHYPFLLDTLKKVVEELRAYEKNGVRIYEKVLPADIEFIDPSVYTAKEVYTKLREQGILTATPATDRLNAFISIPASGLDAKKLDKDGNFTYEFKYGREAGNEVQSVDIVPFSIKNINPYNLQRIRERLPLTWSLIEKEIK
;
A
#
# COMPACT_ATOMS: atom_id res chain seq x y z
N MET A 1 38.04 -49.51 -46.24
CA MET A 1 37.01 -48.47 -46.04
C MET A 1 36.84 -48.25 -44.54
N ARG A 2 36.62 -47.00 -44.12
CA ARG A 2 36.81 -46.46 -42.76
C ARG A 2 35.86 -47.01 -41.69
N ASN A 3 36.41 -47.09 -40.47
CA ASN A 3 35.80 -47.07 -39.13
C ASN A 3 34.32 -46.65 -39.03
N ASN A 4 33.55 -47.38 -38.21
CA ASN A 4 32.87 -46.75 -37.08
C ASN A 4 32.52 -47.74 -35.97
N ARG A 5 33.02 -47.49 -34.76
CA ARG A 5 32.64 -48.16 -33.50
C ARG A 5 31.42 -47.42 -32.93
N GLY A 6 30.29 -48.10 -32.79
CA GLY A 6 29.13 -47.58 -32.06
C GLY A 6 29.21 -47.94 -30.57
N TYR A 7 29.46 -46.95 -29.73
CA TYR A 7 29.33 -47.07 -28.28
C TYR A 7 27.85 -46.92 -27.89
N ILE A 8 27.31 -47.88 -27.15
CA ILE A 8 26.03 -47.73 -26.45
C ILE A 8 26.32 -46.97 -25.15
N ILE A 9 25.97 -45.69 -25.12
CA ILE A 9 25.99 -44.87 -23.90
C ILE A 9 24.63 -45.05 -23.22
N ILE A 10 24.60 -45.83 -22.14
CA ILE A 10 23.51 -45.82 -21.17
C ILE A 10 23.72 -44.58 -20.31
N ALA A 11 23.02 -43.49 -20.64
CA ALA A 11 22.97 -42.30 -19.81
C ALA A 11 22.07 -42.58 -18.59
N LEU A 12 22.69 -42.92 -17.46
CA LEU A 12 22.07 -42.85 -16.15
C LEU A 12 21.79 -41.36 -15.87
N MET A 13 20.56 -40.89 -16.13
CA MET A 13 20.10 -39.61 -15.59
C MET A 13 19.95 -39.77 -14.08
N ALA A 14 20.95 -39.32 -13.33
CA ALA A 14 20.82 -39.07 -11.91
C ALA A 14 19.74 -38.00 -11.71
N LEU A 15 18.55 -38.43 -11.30
CA LEU A 15 17.53 -37.55 -10.73
C LEU A 15 18.10 -36.98 -9.44
N THR A 16 18.71 -35.80 -9.52
CA THR A 16 18.98 -34.97 -8.35
C THR A 16 17.63 -34.49 -7.82
N ALA A 17 17.12 -35.22 -6.85
CA ALA A 17 16.05 -34.76 -5.99
C ALA A 17 16.55 -33.48 -5.28
N CYS A 18 16.14 -32.31 -5.77
CA CYS A 18 16.20 -31.09 -4.99
C CYS A 18 15.22 -31.24 -3.84
N SER A 19 15.71 -31.71 -2.69
CA SER A 19 15.02 -31.56 -1.42
C SER A 19 14.68 -30.07 -1.22
N PRO A 20 13.48 -29.72 -0.73
CA PRO A 20 13.19 -28.36 -0.32
C PRO A 20 14.21 -27.98 0.76
N LYS A 21 14.96 -26.91 0.54
CA LYS A 21 15.79 -26.32 1.60
C LYS A 21 14.85 -26.00 2.76
N GLU A 22 15.09 -26.66 3.89
CA GLU A 22 14.54 -26.28 5.18
C GLU A 22 14.73 -24.77 5.37
N GLY A 23 13.68 -24.11 5.86
CA GLY A 23 13.63 -22.67 6.06
C GLY A 23 14.74 -22.18 6.98
N GLY A 24 15.86 -21.77 6.38
CA GLY A 24 16.81 -20.90 7.02
C GLY A 24 16.12 -19.59 7.33
N LYS A 25 16.08 -19.19 8.60
CA LYS A 25 15.80 -17.80 8.97
C LYS A 25 16.82 -16.94 8.24
N GLU A 26 16.42 -16.28 7.15
CA GLU A 26 17.22 -15.20 6.57
C GLU A 26 17.51 -14.21 7.71
N SER A 27 18.79 -14.09 8.08
CA SER A 27 19.20 -13.13 9.09
C SER A 27 18.88 -11.74 8.56
N TYR A 28 18.01 -11.01 9.27
CA TYR A 28 17.70 -9.62 8.93
C TYR A 28 19.01 -8.83 8.78
N GLN A 29 19.25 -8.31 7.57
CA GLN A 29 20.39 -7.46 7.29
C GLN A 29 19.97 -6.01 7.46
N SER A 30 20.45 -5.39 8.54
CA SER A 30 20.26 -3.96 8.81
C SER A 30 20.84 -3.13 7.67
N ILE A 31 20.11 -2.10 7.25
CA ILE A 31 20.54 -1.22 6.15
C ILE A 31 21.50 -0.12 6.66
N PRO A 32 22.50 0.32 5.86
CA PRO A 32 23.54 1.24 6.32
C PRO A 32 23.05 2.55 6.95
N ILE A 33 21.90 3.08 6.51
CA ILE A 33 21.33 4.30 7.06
C ILE A 33 20.93 4.16 8.53
N VAL A 34 20.54 2.96 9.00
CA VAL A 34 20.22 2.73 10.42
C VAL A 34 21.45 2.94 11.29
N THR A 35 22.59 2.36 10.88
CA THR A 35 23.87 2.56 11.58
C THR A 35 24.27 4.03 11.60
N LYS A 36 24.19 4.71 10.45
CA LYS A 36 24.51 6.15 10.34
C LYS A 36 23.63 7.00 11.26
N ALA A 37 22.33 6.77 11.24
CA ALA A 37 21.38 7.51 12.06
C ALA A 37 21.65 7.36 13.56
N LEU A 38 22.13 6.20 14.00
CA LEU A 38 22.37 5.91 15.42
C LEU A 38 23.78 6.30 15.91
N GLN A 39 24.79 6.29 15.03
CA GLN A 39 26.20 6.30 15.45
C GLN A 39 27.04 7.41 14.82
N ASP A 40 26.68 7.92 13.64
CA ASP A 40 27.51 8.88 12.91
C ASP A 40 26.99 10.30 13.10
N THR A 41 27.56 11.04 14.06
CA THR A 41 27.18 12.43 14.36
C THR A 41 27.42 13.43 13.22
N THR A 42 28.16 13.03 12.18
CA THR A 42 28.43 13.87 10.99
C THR A 42 27.42 13.64 9.88
N SER A 43 26.66 12.54 9.93
CA SER A 43 25.64 12.23 8.94
C SER A 43 24.44 13.17 9.07
N VAL A 44 23.89 13.60 7.93
CA VAL A 44 22.63 14.37 7.91
C VAL A 44 21.45 13.56 8.48
N TYR A 45 21.59 12.24 8.56
CA TYR A 45 20.59 11.31 9.10
C TYR A 45 20.76 11.01 10.58
N TYR A 46 21.81 11.52 11.24
CA TYR A 46 22.02 11.33 12.68
C TYR A 46 20.81 11.78 13.49
N ALA A 47 20.30 10.91 14.35
CA ALA A 47 19.19 11.19 15.24
C ALA A 47 19.68 11.14 16.69
N ASP A 48 19.74 12.30 17.34
CA ASP A 48 20.08 12.36 18.76
C ASP A 48 18.89 11.92 19.62
N TYR A 49 18.76 10.60 19.75
CA TYR A 49 17.74 9.94 20.53
C TYR A 49 17.95 10.03 22.04
N LYS A 50 19.15 10.43 22.51
CA LYS A 50 19.42 10.65 23.93
C LYS A 50 18.66 11.86 24.49
N THR A 51 18.27 12.79 23.63
CA THR A 51 17.52 13.98 24.02
C THR A 51 16.01 13.81 23.81
N TYR A 52 15.51 12.61 23.49
CA TYR A 52 14.07 12.34 23.41
C TYR A 52 13.41 12.55 24.77
N PRO A 53 12.21 13.16 24.85
CA PRO A 53 11.50 13.33 26.12
C PRO A 53 11.19 11.99 26.78
N GLU A 54 11.32 11.92 28.10
CA GLU A 54 10.87 10.75 28.89
C GLU A 54 9.34 10.64 28.89
N ASP A 55 8.64 11.77 29.06
CA ASP A 55 7.19 11.83 28.91
C ASP A 55 6.82 11.98 27.43
N LEU A 56 6.40 10.87 26.83
CA LEU A 56 5.95 10.82 25.44
C LEU A 56 4.54 11.36 25.25
N SER A 57 3.73 11.52 26.31
CA SER A 57 2.29 11.80 26.19
C SER A 57 1.98 13.09 25.43
N LYS A 58 2.92 14.04 25.41
CA LYS A 58 2.81 15.33 24.72
C LYS A 58 3.34 15.34 23.29
N LEU A 59 3.93 14.25 22.81
CA LEU A 59 4.40 14.16 21.43
C LEU A 59 3.26 13.75 20.49
N PRO A 60 3.28 14.20 19.22
CA PRO A 60 2.30 13.77 18.22
C PRO A 60 2.43 12.29 17.86
N ILE A 61 1.38 11.76 17.25
CA ILE A 61 1.42 10.52 16.48
C ILE A 61 1.96 10.86 15.08
N GLY A 62 3.10 10.27 14.72
CA GLY A 62 3.70 10.44 13.40
C GLY A 62 3.08 9.46 12.42
N VAL A 63 2.67 9.94 11.25
CA VAL A 63 2.08 9.13 10.18
C VAL A 63 2.82 9.45 8.89
N PHE A 64 3.28 8.44 8.15
CA PHE A 64 3.84 8.68 6.81
C PHE A 64 3.31 7.71 5.76
N ASP A 65 3.27 8.20 4.52
CA ASP A 65 2.90 7.47 3.32
C ASP A 65 3.74 7.93 2.12
N SER A 66 3.65 7.22 1.01
CA SER A 66 4.28 7.64 -0.26
C SER A 66 3.71 8.94 -0.83
N GLY A 67 2.58 9.43 -0.35
CA GLY A 67 1.92 10.61 -0.88
C GLY A 67 0.69 11.01 -0.07
N THR A 68 -0.31 11.58 -0.73
CA THR A 68 -1.56 12.01 -0.08
C THR A 68 -2.57 10.87 0.14
N GLY A 69 -2.36 9.68 -0.42
CA GLY A 69 -3.24 8.53 -0.24
C GLY A 69 -3.37 8.10 1.24
N GLY A 70 -2.29 8.16 2.00
CA GLY A 70 -2.24 7.84 3.43
C GLY A 70 -3.08 8.74 4.33
N LEU A 71 -3.61 9.85 3.82
CA LEU A 71 -4.62 10.65 4.52
C LEU A 71 -5.89 9.85 4.80
N THR A 72 -6.15 8.75 4.10
CA THR A 72 -7.21 7.78 4.46
C THR A 72 -6.97 7.12 5.82
N VAL A 73 -5.71 6.84 6.17
CA VAL A 73 -5.33 6.33 7.50
C VAL A 73 -5.47 7.41 8.55
N LEU A 74 -5.06 8.64 8.25
CA LEU A 74 -5.25 9.79 9.13
C LEU A 74 -6.74 10.07 9.38
N GLU A 75 -7.58 10.04 8.36
CA GLU A 75 -9.03 10.19 8.50
C GLU A 75 -9.64 9.12 9.41
N SER A 76 -9.19 7.87 9.25
CA SER A 76 -9.60 6.78 10.15
C SER A 76 -9.13 6.99 11.59
N LEU A 77 -7.92 7.50 11.82
CA LEU A 77 -7.44 7.89 13.15
C LEU A 77 -8.28 9.02 13.77
N LEU A 78 -8.69 10.00 12.96
CA LEU A 78 -9.49 11.15 13.42
C LEU A 78 -10.94 10.81 13.72
N ARG A 79 -11.54 9.85 13.00
CA ARG A 79 -12.97 9.51 13.09
C ARG A 79 -13.29 8.31 13.98
N MET A 80 -12.31 7.47 14.29
CA MET A 80 -12.56 6.22 15.00
C MET A 80 -13.16 6.49 16.38
N ASP A 81 -14.27 5.81 16.67
CA ASP A 81 -14.98 5.78 17.95
C ASP A 81 -15.42 4.34 18.20
N CYS A 82 -14.49 3.52 18.66
CA CYS A 82 -14.66 2.10 18.92
C CYS A 82 -14.57 1.75 20.40
N TYR A 83 -14.17 2.70 21.25
CA TYR A 83 -13.99 2.50 22.69
C TYR A 83 -14.65 3.63 23.47
N ASN A 84 -14.98 3.33 24.72
CA ASN A 84 -15.45 4.33 25.65
C ASN A 84 -14.23 5.07 26.21
N ASN A 85 -14.12 6.38 25.97
CA ASN A 85 -12.95 7.18 26.33
C ASN A 85 -12.67 7.23 27.84
N ALA A 86 -13.69 7.07 28.68
CA ALA A 86 -13.55 7.10 30.13
C ALA A 86 -13.06 5.76 30.71
N THR A 87 -13.56 4.63 30.19
CA THR A 87 -13.28 3.29 30.74
C THR A 87 -12.23 2.54 29.92
N GLY A 88 -12.13 2.82 28.62
CA GLY A 88 -11.40 2.09 27.59
C GLY A 88 -11.98 0.73 27.26
N ALA A 89 -13.23 0.46 27.65
CA ALA A 89 -13.96 -0.73 27.20
C ALA A 89 -14.36 -0.58 25.73
N GLU A 90 -14.51 -1.70 25.01
CA GLU A 90 -15.06 -1.69 23.66
C GLU A 90 -16.50 -1.16 23.65
N GLY A 91 -16.81 -0.35 22.63
CA GLY A 91 -18.11 0.29 22.45
C GLY A 91 -18.00 1.80 22.30
N SER A 92 -18.66 2.35 21.29
CA SER A 92 -18.69 3.78 21.00
C SER A 92 -19.35 4.58 22.13
N ASP A 93 -18.77 5.75 22.45
CA ASP A 93 -19.37 6.73 23.38
C ASP A 93 -19.80 8.04 22.69
N GLY A 94 -19.70 8.10 21.36
CA GLY A 94 -20.03 9.25 20.54
C GLY A 94 -18.89 10.25 20.39
N ILE A 95 -17.70 9.97 20.94
CA ILE A 95 -16.53 10.85 20.89
C ILE A 95 -15.36 10.08 20.27
N PRO A 96 -14.70 10.61 19.22
CA PRO A 96 -13.57 9.92 18.63
C PRO A 96 -12.45 9.65 19.64
N ASP A 97 -11.93 8.42 19.60
CA ASP A 97 -11.00 7.83 20.58
C ASP A 97 -9.65 8.58 20.68
N LEU A 98 -9.30 9.28 19.60
CA LEU A 98 -8.05 10.05 19.48
C LEU A 98 -8.33 11.56 19.40
N THR A 99 -9.42 12.04 20.01
CA THR A 99 -9.82 13.48 19.97
C THR A 99 -8.76 14.41 20.57
N SER A 100 -8.05 13.99 21.62
CA SER A 100 -7.02 14.82 22.25
C SER A 100 -5.67 14.75 21.53
N GLU A 101 -5.50 13.84 20.58
CA GLU A 101 -4.20 13.58 19.96
C GLU A 101 -3.83 14.61 18.90
N GLN A 102 -2.52 14.91 18.84
CA GLN A 102 -1.87 15.64 17.77
C GLN A 102 -1.25 14.67 16.76
N PHE A 103 -1.18 15.09 15.50
CA PHE A 103 -0.61 14.30 14.42
C PHE A 103 0.47 15.09 13.69
N THR A 104 1.52 14.37 13.26
CA THR A 104 2.46 14.86 12.25
C THR A 104 2.37 13.94 11.05
N TYR A 105 1.99 14.48 9.89
CA TYR A 105 1.82 13.70 8.68
C TYR A 105 2.93 14.01 7.66
N LEU A 106 3.52 12.99 7.05
CA LEU A 106 4.47 13.12 5.95
C LEU A 106 3.97 12.37 4.70
N ALA A 107 3.77 13.10 3.61
CA ALA A 107 3.62 12.56 2.25
C ALA A 107 4.98 12.60 1.53
N ASP A 108 5.61 11.46 1.26
CA ASP A 108 6.84 11.42 0.44
C ASP A 108 6.56 11.48 -1.08
N GLN A 109 5.81 12.51 -1.49
CA GLN A 109 5.26 12.65 -2.84
C GLN A 109 6.34 12.69 -3.94
N ALA A 110 7.50 13.31 -3.69
CA ALA A 110 8.56 13.39 -4.68
C ALA A 110 9.07 12.00 -5.10
N ASN A 111 9.04 11.02 -4.19
CA ASN A 111 9.48 9.65 -4.44
C ASN A 111 8.34 8.70 -4.83
N MET A 112 7.09 9.18 -4.88
CA MET A 112 5.94 8.41 -5.32
C MET A 112 6.06 8.01 -6.80
N PRO A 113 5.57 6.82 -7.24
CA PRO A 113 5.02 5.73 -6.43
C PRO A 113 6.09 4.75 -5.92
N TYR A 114 5.90 4.34 -4.65
CA TYR A 114 6.72 3.34 -3.97
C TYR A 114 6.62 1.93 -4.58
N GLY A 115 5.48 1.60 -5.19
CA GLY A 115 5.20 0.28 -5.76
C GLY A 115 6.20 -0.21 -6.81
N ASN A 116 6.92 0.70 -7.47
CA ASN A 116 7.76 0.40 -8.64
C ASN A 116 9.23 0.15 -8.30
N TYR A 117 9.70 0.51 -7.10
CA TYR A 117 11.13 0.41 -6.77
C TYR A 117 11.64 -1.04 -6.78
N ALA A 118 10.84 -1.99 -6.30
CA ALA A 118 11.23 -3.40 -6.28
C ALA A 118 11.42 -3.95 -7.70
N SER A 119 10.46 -3.69 -8.61
CA SER A 119 10.55 -4.09 -10.02
C SER A 119 11.67 -3.36 -10.77
N ALA A 120 12.06 -2.15 -10.34
CA ALA A 120 13.20 -1.43 -10.88
C ALA A 120 14.56 -1.88 -10.31
N GLY A 121 14.58 -2.92 -9.45
CA GLY A 121 15.81 -3.42 -8.83
C GLY A 121 16.41 -2.48 -7.78
N LYS A 122 15.62 -1.53 -7.25
CA LYS A 122 16.06 -0.50 -6.29
C LYS A 122 15.55 -0.73 -4.87
N LEU A 123 15.41 -2.00 -4.47
CA LEU A 123 14.86 -2.36 -3.17
C LEU A 123 15.69 -1.80 -1.99
N GLY A 124 17.03 -1.82 -2.09
CA GLY A 124 17.89 -1.28 -1.05
C GLY A 124 17.66 0.22 -0.83
N TYR A 125 17.55 0.98 -1.92
CA TYR A 125 17.26 2.42 -1.84
C TYR A 125 15.84 2.68 -1.30
N PHE A 126 14.88 1.85 -1.69
CA PHE A 126 13.52 1.99 -1.20
C PHE A 126 13.41 1.76 0.32
N ARG A 127 14.03 0.71 0.86
CA ARG A 127 14.11 0.49 2.32
C ARG A 127 14.73 1.68 3.03
N GLU A 128 15.76 2.27 2.42
CA GLU A 128 16.38 3.50 2.93
C GLU A 128 15.44 4.71 2.92
N LEU A 129 14.62 4.91 1.87
CA LEU A 129 13.58 5.95 1.85
C LEU A 129 12.61 5.80 3.01
N VAL A 130 12.09 4.60 3.25
CA VAL A 130 11.17 4.32 4.36
C VAL A 130 11.79 4.66 5.72
N VAL A 131 13.08 4.40 5.89
CA VAL A 131 13.81 4.81 7.10
C VAL A 131 14.01 6.32 7.17
N LYS A 132 14.24 7.02 6.06
CA LYS A 132 14.31 8.50 6.02
C LYS A 132 13.00 9.13 6.45
N ASP A 133 11.86 8.57 6.01
CA ASP A 133 10.53 9.06 6.42
C ASP A 133 10.31 8.88 7.94
N ALA A 134 10.68 7.72 8.49
CA ALA A 134 10.62 7.49 9.93
C ALA A 134 11.59 8.40 10.71
N LEU A 135 12.78 8.68 10.16
CA LEU A 135 13.73 9.63 10.75
C LEU A 135 13.17 11.04 10.77
N PHE A 136 12.48 11.49 9.71
CA PHE A 136 11.81 12.78 9.71
C PHE A 136 10.84 12.90 10.90
N LEU A 137 10.04 11.87 11.17
CA LEU A 137 9.05 11.83 12.26
C LEU A 137 9.62 11.54 13.66
N THR A 138 10.92 11.26 13.77
CA THR A 138 11.57 10.95 15.05
C THR A 138 12.76 11.86 15.35
N LYS A 139 13.17 12.72 14.42
CA LYS A 139 14.16 13.77 14.66
C LYS A 139 13.50 15.08 15.09
N VAL A 140 14.27 15.94 15.75
CA VAL A 140 13.84 17.33 16.01
C VAL A 140 13.66 18.05 14.67
N PRO A 141 12.56 18.82 14.49
CA PRO A 141 11.55 19.18 15.49
C PRO A 141 10.33 18.24 15.58
N ASN A 142 10.24 17.19 14.78
CA ASN A 142 9.00 16.43 14.54
C ASN A 142 8.85 15.13 15.34
N ARG A 143 9.47 15.04 16.53
CA ARG A 143 9.46 13.81 17.35
C ARG A 143 8.06 13.29 17.61
N SER A 144 7.85 12.00 17.42
CA SER A 144 6.56 11.33 17.59
C SER A 144 6.59 10.29 18.72
N LYS A 145 5.45 10.03 19.37
CA LYS A 145 5.30 8.96 20.39
C LYS A 145 4.98 7.59 19.80
N ILE A 146 4.36 7.58 18.62
CA ILE A 146 4.10 6.41 17.80
C ILE A 146 4.40 6.79 16.35
N VAL A 147 4.99 5.88 15.58
CA VAL A 147 5.15 6.00 14.13
C VAL A 147 4.21 5.02 13.43
N VAL A 148 3.33 5.54 12.58
CA VAL A 148 2.40 4.78 11.74
C VAL A 148 2.90 4.80 10.31
N ILE A 149 3.19 3.63 9.78
CA ILE A 149 3.49 3.43 8.36
C ILE A 149 2.16 3.21 7.62
N ALA A 150 1.56 4.29 7.12
CA ALA A 150 0.26 4.23 6.43
C ALA A 150 0.37 3.56 5.04
N CYS A 151 1.53 3.64 4.39
CA CYS A 151 1.75 3.00 3.11
C CYS A 151 1.82 1.47 3.25
N ASN A 152 1.00 0.75 2.50
CA ASN A 152 1.08 -0.72 2.43
C ASN A 152 2.42 -1.19 1.84
N THR A 153 2.91 -0.51 0.81
CA THR A 153 4.20 -0.87 0.17
C THR A 153 5.37 -0.59 1.10
N ALA A 154 5.37 0.55 1.82
CA ALA A 154 6.41 0.84 2.80
C ALA A 154 6.35 -0.13 3.99
N THR A 155 5.15 -0.48 4.46
CA THR A 155 4.97 -1.50 5.50
C THR A 155 5.56 -2.83 5.07
N ALA A 156 5.30 -3.26 3.83
CA ALA A 156 5.73 -4.55 3.31
C ALA A 156 7.24 -4.74 3.27
N TYR A 157 8.00 -3.67 3.02
CA TYR A 157 9.44 -3.75 2.82
C TYR A 157 10.27 -3.10 3.93
N GLY A 158 9.79 -2.01 4.54
CA GLY A 158 10.57 -1.20 5.46
C GLY A 158 10.14 -1.25 6.93
N LEU A 159 8.99 -1.88 7.27
CA LEU A 159 8.58 -2.02 8.68
C LEU A 159 9.67 -2.70 9.55
N PRO A 160 10.35 -3.79 9.11
CA PRO A 160 11.45 -4.37 9.88
C PRO A 160 12.61 -3.38 10.09
N ASP A 161 12.92 -2.55 9.09
CA ASP A 161 14.01 -1.56 9.18
C ASP A 161 13.71 -0.44 10.17
N VAL A 162 12.48 0.08 10.13
CA VAL A 162 12.05 1.11 11.07
C VAL A 162 11.99 0.54 12.50
N ARG A 163 11.53 -0.71 12.67
CA ARG A 163 11.57 -1.40 13.97
C ARG A 163 13.01 -1.59 14.47
N ASP A 164 13.95 -1.95 13.61
CA ASP A 164 15.37 -2.08 13.97
C ASP A 164 15.97 -0.74 14.42
N LEU A 165 15.68 0.34 13.68
CA LEU A 165 16.10 1.69 14.05
C LEU A 165 15.57 2.09 15.44
N LEU A 166 14.24 2.02 15.64
CA LEU A 166 13.63 2.54 16.86
C LEU A 166 13.91 1.65 18.07
N SER A 167 13.95 0.32 17.91
CA SER A 167 14.27 -0.59 19.03
C SER A 167 15.70 -0.42 19.56
N LYS A 168 16.64 0.07 18.73
CA LYS A 168 18.01 0.39 19.14
C LYS A 168 18.17 1.85 19.61
N GLY A 169 17.41 2.77 19.04
CA GLY A 169 17.52 4.20 19.29
C GLY A 169 16.61 4.74 20.39
N ILE A 170 15.30 4.45 20.30
CA ILE A 170 14.23 4.93 21.17
C ILE A 170 13.18 3.83 21.42
N PRO A 171 13.48 2.82 22.25
CA PRO A 171 12.62 1.64 22.42
C PRO A 171 11.20 1.95 22.90
N ALA A 172 10.97 3.12 23.50
CA ALA A 172 9.67 3.54 23.99
C ALA A 172 8.68 3.92 22.87
N VAL A 173 9.18 4.28 21.67
CA VAL A 173 8.35 4.66 20.52
C VAL A 173 7.93 3.42 19.74
N SER A 174 6.62 3.20 19.66
CA SER A 174 6.04 2.07 18.92
C SER A 174 5.95 2.34 17.42
N VAL A 175 6.10 1.30 16.60
CA VAL A 175 5.91 1.36 15.14
C VAL A 175 4.79 0.43 14.72
N ILE A 176 3.77 0.99 14.06
CA ILE A 176 2.59 0.27 13.60
C ILE A 176 2.54 0.35 12.07
N GLY A 177 2.27 -0.78 11.42
CA GLY A 177 2.13 -0.88 9.97
C GLY A 177 0.76 -1.44 9.57
N VAL A 178 0.23 -1.00 8.44
CA VAL A 178 -1.14 -1.31 8.01
C VAL A 178 -1.40 -2.78 7.64
N ILE A 179 -0.37 -3.53 7.24
CA ILE A 179 -0.52 -4.94 6.80
C ILE A 179 -0.94 -5.86 7.95
N GLU A 180 -0.30 -5.71 9.12
CA GLU A 180 -0.60 -6.55 10.29
C GLU A 180 -2.03 -6.27 10.80
N ALA A 181 -2.44 -4.99 10.80
CA ALA A 181 -3.80 -4.58 11.14
C ALA A 181 -4.85 -5.17 10.18
N GLY A 182 -4.66 -5.03 8.86
CA GLY A 182 -5.55 -5.61 7.85
C GLY A 182 -5.61 -7.14 7.90
N THR A 183 -4.49 -7.79 8.26
CA THR A 183 -4.41 -9.25 8.42
C THR A 183 -5.26 -9.73 9.59
N ARG A 184 -5.13 -9.11 10.77
CA ARG A 184 -5.91 -9.50 11.95
C ARG A 184 -7.40 -9.32 11.70
N ALA A 185 -7.78 -8.18 11.13
CA ALA A 185 -9.16 -7.90 10.74
C ALA A 185 -9.76 -8.93 9.79
N SER A 186 -9.01 -9.31 8.76
CA SER A 186 -9.43 -10.34 7.79
C SER A 186 -9.65 -11.70 8.46
N LEU A 187 -8.77 -12.07 9.39
CA LEU A 187 -8.90 -13.33 10.14
C LEU A 187 -10.06 -13.28 11.13
N ASP A 188 -10.27 -12.17 11.85
CA ASP A 188 -11.35 -12.05 12.85
C ASP A 188 -12.75 -12.25 12.24
N MET A 189 -12.89 -12.15 10.91
CA MET A 189 -14.10 -12.42 10.13
C MET A 189 -14.30 -13.88 9.69
N ILE A 190 -13.33 -14.73 9.95
CA ILE A 190 -13.25 -16.12 9.50
C ILE A 190 -13.31 -17.03 10.72
N ASN A 191 -14.23 -17.99 10.73
CA ASN A 191 -14.23 -18.99 11.79
C ASN A 191 -12.94 -19.84 11.71
N PRO A 192 -12.18 -20.04 12.81
CA PRO A 192 -10.94 -20.81 12.80
C PRO A 192 -11.02 -22.21 12.18
N ASP A 193 -12.18 -22.86 12.18
CA ASP A 193 -12.39 -24.19 11.60
C ASP A 193 -12.90 -24.16 10.14
N GLU A 194 -13.19 -22.99 9.57
CA GLU A 194 -13.76 -22.87 8.21
C GLU A 194 -12.70 -22.84 7.10
N ASN A 195 -13.01 -23.47 5.96
CA ASN A 195 -12.21 -23.32 4.75
C ASN A 195 -12.63 -22.04 4.03
N ALA A 196 -11.69 -21.12 3.82
CA ALA A 196 -11.97 -19.83 3.19
C ALA A 196 -10.83 -19.35 2.30
N ALA A 197 -11.17 -18.48 1.35
CA ALA A 197 -10.19 -17.68 0.63
C ALA A 197 -10.23 -16.23 1.11
N ILE A 198 -9.05 -15.62 1.17
CA ILE A 198 -8.82 -14.21 1.46
C ILE A 198 -8.28 -13.55 0.19
N GLY A 199 -9.01 -12.58 -0.33
CA GLY A 199 -8.54 -11.75 -1.43
C GLY A 199 -7.59 -10.68 -0.91
N VAL A 200 -6.52 -10.39 -1.64
CA VAL A 200 -5.66 -9.24 -1.37
C VAL A 200 -5.50 -8.45 -2.65
N LEU A 201 -6.09 -7.26 -2.68
CA LEU A 201 -5.94 -6.32 -3.78
C LEU A 201 -4.95 -5.24 -3.35
N ALA A 202 -3.75 -5.20 -3.92
CA ALA A 202 -2.70 -4.26 -3.52
C ALA A 202 -1.80 -3.83 -4.69
N THR A 203 -0.89 -2.89 -4.48
CA THR A 203 0.09 -2.48 -5.50
C THR A 203 0.96 -3.66 -5.95
N VAL A 204 1.58 -3.55 -7.13
CA VAL A 204 2.52 -4.55 -7.66
C VAL A 204 3.63 -4.85 -6.63
N GLY A 205 4.23 -3.81 -6.05
CA GLY A 205 5.24 -3.94 -4.99
C GLY A 205 4.72 -4.63 -3.72
N THR A 206 3.52 -4.28 -3.26
CA THR A 206 2.96 -4.93 -2.05
C THR A 206 2.73 -6.41 -2.29
N ILE A 207 2.19 -6.81 -3.44
CA ILE A 207 1.98 -8.23 -3.75
C ILE A 207 3.30 -8.98 -3.92
N SER A 208 4.27 -8.42 -4.65
CA SER A 208 5.55 -9.10 -4.90
C SER A 208 6.40 -9.28 -3.63
N SER A 209 6.21 -8.44 -2.61
CA SER A 209 6.86 -8.62 -1.29
C SER A 209 6.45 -9.90 -0.56
N GLY A 210 5.25 -10.43 -0.86
CA GLY A 210 4.59 -11.48 -0.07
C GLY A 210 4.18 -11.05 1.34
N GLY A 211 4.15 -9.75 1.65
CA GLY A 211 3.89 -9.21 3.00
C GLY A 211 2.57 -9.71 3.60
N TYR A 212 1.46 -9.55 2.88
CA TYR A 212 0.15 -10.08 3.31
C TYR A 212 0.14 -11.61 3.42
N GLN A 213 0.74 -12.32 2.46
CA GLN A 213 0.81 -13.79 2.50
C GLN A 213 1.49 -14.27 3.79
N LYS A 214 2.67 -13.72 4.09
CA LYS A 214 3.46 -14.07 5.26
C LYS A 214 2.71 -13.70 6.55
N ALA A 215 2.12 -12.50 6.59
CA ALA A 215 1.36 -12.04 7.75
C ALA A 215 0.15 -12.94 8.02
N ILE A 216 -0.70 -13.20 7.02
CA ILE A 216 -1.91 -14.04 7.15
C ILE A 216 -1.53 -15.44 7.63
N VAL A 217 -0.56 -16.10 6.98
CA VAL A 217 -0.15 -17.46 7.35
C VAL A 217 0.42 -17.49 8.78
N SER A 218 1.28 -16.54 9.14
CA SER A 218 1.89 -16.46 10.47
C SER A 218 0.84 -16.22 11.56
N THR A 219 -0.05 -15.24 11.35
CA THR A 219 -1.09 -14.89 12.32
C THR A 219 -2.15 -15.98 12.46
N ALA A 220 -2.59 -16.59 11.36
CA ALA A 220 -3.56 -17.68 11.40
C ALA A 220 -3.00 -18.90 12.16
N SER A 221 -1.75 -19.28 11.88
CA SER A 221 -1.05 -20.35 12.60
C SER A 221 -0.91 -20.04 14.09
N GLY A 222 -0.46 -18.82 14.43
CA GLY A 222 -0.32 -18.38 15.82
C GLY A 222 -1.64 -18.31 16.60
N ARG A 223 -2.77 -18.14 15.90
CA ARG A 223 -4.12 -18.15 16.49
C ARG A 223 -4.82 -19.50 16.41
N GLY A 224 -4.16 -20.54 15.90
CA GLY A 224 -4.70 -21.91 15.87
C GLY A 224 -5.81 -22.14 14.84
N TYR A 225 -5.83 -21.40 13.73
CA TYR A 225 -6.74 -21.68 12.61
C TYR A 225 -6.43 -23.04 12.01
N LYS A 226 -7.45 -23.89 11.88
CA LYS A 226 -7.36 -25.26 11.36
C LYS A 226 -7.97 -25.40 9.97
N GLY A 227 -8.88 -24.51 9.63
CA GLY A 227 -9.48 -24.45 8.30
C GLY A 227 -8.44 -24.15 7.21
N LYS A 228 -8.69 -24.65 6.01
CA LYS A 228 -7.87 -24.38 4.83
C LYS A 228 -8.06 -22.92 4.42
N LEU A 229 -7.04 -22.10 4.65
CA LEU A 229 -6.98 -20.71 4.19
C LEU A 229 -6.15 -20.59 2.92
N GLU A 230 -6.77 -20.08 1.85
CA GLU A 230 -6.08 -19.71 0.62
C GLU A 230 -6.03 -18.19 0.48
N VAL A 231 -4.88 -17.66 0.05
CA VAL A 231 -4.73 -16.23 -0.20
C VAL A 231 -4.66 -16.00 -1.70
N VAL A 232 -5.56 -15.17 -2.22
CA VAL A 232 -5.59 -14.77 -3.63
C VAL A 232 -5.15 -13.32 -3.76
N ALA A 233 -3.88 -13.17 -4.10
CA ALA A 233 -3.24 -11.88 -4.33
C ALA A 233 -3.47 -11.39 -5.77
N GLN A 234 -3.92 -10.14 -5.92
CA GLN A 234 -4.02 -9.43 -7.18
C GLN A 234 -3.21 -8.13 -7.16
N PRO A 235 -2.15 -8.04 -7.98
CA PRO A 235 -1.40 -6.80 -8.16
C PRO A 235 -2.19 -5.79 -9.03
N GLY A 236 -2.41 -4.60 -8.49
CA GLY A 236 -3.12 -3.50 -9.14
C GLY A 236 -2.21 -2.56 -9.92
N LEU A 237 -1.66 -3.01 -11.05
CA LEU A 237 -0.81 -2.17 -11.93
C LEU A 237 -1.54 -0.88 -12.34
N GLY A 238 -0.93 0.26 -12.03
CA GLY A 238 -1.42 1.58 -12.38
C GLY A 238 -2.69 2.02 -11.64
N PHE A 239 -3.21 1.25 -10.69
CA PHE A 239 -4.49 1.57 -10.06
C PHE A 239 -4.36 2.74 -9.09
N ALA A 240 -3.33 2.77 -8.25
CA ALA A 240 -3.09 3.89 -7.33
C ALA A 240 -2.77 5.17 -8.12
N GLU A 241 -1.95 5.04 -9.16
CA GLU A 241 -1.54 6.11 -10.05
C GLU A 241 -2.74 6.67 -10.85
N ALA A 242 -3.66 5.81 -11.29
CA ALA A 242 -4.90 6.23 -11.93
C ALA A 242 -5.83 6.99 -10.96
N VAL A 243 -5.84 6.63 -9.67
CA VAL A 243 -6.54 7.41 -8.65
C VAL A 243 -5.90 8.80 -8.55
N ASP A 244 -4.58 8.90 -8.50
CA ASP A 244 -3.90 10.20 -8.39
C ASP A 244 -3.84 11.01 -9.70
N MET A 245 -4.49 10.52 -10.76
CA MET A 245 -4.53 11.16 -12.08
C MET A 245 -3.13 11.36 -12.68
N GLU A 246 -2.23 10.41 -12.40
CA GLU A 246 -0.89 10.39 -12.97
C GLU A 246 -0.97 10.26 -14.49
N LYS A 247 -0.30 11.16 -15.20
CA LYS A 247 -0.51 11.36 -16.64
C LYS A 247 -0.18 10.12 -17.47
N ASP A 248 0.81 9.33 -17.05
CA ASP A 248 1.20 8.08 -17.72
C ASP A 248 0.12 6.98 -17.58
N TYR A 249 -0.88 7.15 -16.71
CA TYR A 249 -1.96 6.18 -16.47
C TYR A 249 -3.33 6.73 -16.84
N VAL A 250 -3.62 8.00 -16.54
CA VAL A 250 -4.87 8.68 -16.88
C VAL A 250 -4.57 10.08 -17.41
N ASP A 251 -5.08 10.39 -18.60
CA ASP A 251 -5.05 11.74 -19.17
C ASP A 251 -6.45 12.09 -19.67
N MET A 252 -7.15 12.97 -18.94
CA MET A 252 -8.52 13.38 -19.28
C MET A 252 -8.62 14.13 -20.62
N LYS A 253 -7.50 14.65 -21.13
CA LYS A 253 -7.46 15.35 -22.43
C LYS A 253 -7.20 14.38 -23.58
N ALA A 254 -6.81 13.15 -23.29
CA ALA A 254 -6.55 12.16 -24.32
C ALA A 254 -7.86 11.68 -24.98
N SER A 255 -7.84 11.60 -26.30
CA SER A 255 -8.92 11.07 -27.13
C SER A 255 -8.49 9.91 -28.02
N SER A 256 -7.20 9.57 -28.00
CA SER A 256 -6.59 8.45 -28.69
C SER A 256 -5.55 7.79 -27.79
N VAL A 257 -5.18 6.54 -28.11
CA VAL A 257 -4.15 5.80 -27.37
C VAL A 257 -2.81 6.54 -27.39
N ARG A 258 -2.02 6.34 -26.34
CA ARG A 258 -0.78 7.08 -26.08
C ARG A 258 0.42 6.14 -25.94
N ASP A 259 1.57 6.57 -26.42
CA ASP A 259 2.79 5.75 -26.38
C ASP A 259 3.48 5.79 -25.02
N ASN A 260 3.24 6.83 -24.22
CA ASN A 260 3.75 6.93 -22.85
C ASN A 260 2.84 6.25 -21.80
N TYR A 261 1.81 5.50 -22.22
CA TYR A 261 0.91 4.83 -21.30
C TYR A 261 1.61 3.66 -20.58
N ARG A 262 1.51 3.61 -19.25
CA ARG A 262 2.19 2.61 -18.39
C ARG A 262 1.24 1.67 -17.64
N GLY A 263 -0.07 1.77 -17.90
CA GLY A 263 -1.06 0.89 -17.29
C GLY A 263 -1.19 -0.48 -17.95
N PRO A 264 -2.17 -1.28 -17.51
CA PRO A 264 -2.51 -2.58 -18.08
C PRO A 264 -2.72 -2.53 -19.58
N SER A 265 -2.11 -3.48 -20.29
CA SER A 265 -2.23 -3.69 -21.74
C SER A 265 -2.92 -5.03 -22.02
N ILE A 266 -3.26 -5.29 -23.30
CA ILE A 266 -3.89 -6.56 -23.70
C ILE A 266 -2.93 -7.73 -23.40
N GLY A 267 -3.45 -8.78 -22.78
CA GLY A 267 -2.69 -9.97 -22.42
C GLY A 267 -3.49 -10.92 -21.53
N GLU A 268 -2.93 -12.08 -21.21
CA GLU A 268 -3.60 -13.13 -20.42
C GLU A 268 -3.02 -13.29 -18.99
N ASP A 269 -2.04 -12.48 -18.61
CA ASP A 269 -1.46 -12.52 -17.27
C ASP A 269 -2.28 -11.74 -16.23
N SER A 270 -1.86 -11.81 -14.97
CA SER A 270 -2.54 -11.17 -13.85
C SER A 270 -2.65 -9.65 -13.95
N LEU A 271 -1.76 -9.00 -14.70
CA LEU A 271 -1.65 -7.54 -14.82
C LEU A 271 -2.36 -7.00 -16.06
N SER A 272 -2.78 -7.90 -16.95
CA SER A 272 -3.24 -7.57 -18.29
C SER A 272 -4.76 -7.53 -18.41
N ILE A 273 -5.22 -6.95 -19.51
CA ILE A 273 -6.61 -6.92 -19.95
C ILE A 273 -6.83 -8.13 -20.86
N ASP A 274 -7.50 -9.16 -20.35
CA ASP A 274 -7.92 -10.30 -21.16
C ASP A 274 -9.16 -9.95 -21.97
N THR A 275 -9.03 -9.86 -23.29
CA THR A 275 -10.13 -9.49 -24.18
C THR A 275 -11.29 -10.50 -24.16
N LYS A 276 -11.05 -11.74 -23.68
CA LYS A 276 -12.08 -12.78 -23.48
C LYS A 276 -12.97 -12.51 -22.26
N MET A 277 -12.63 -11.53 -21.42
CA MET A 277 -13.36 -11.16 -20.22
C MET A 277 -13.95 -9.74 -20.26
N LEU A 278 -13.97 -9.07 -21.42
CA LEU A 278 -14.51 -7.70 -21.55
C LEU A 278 -15.96 -7.57 -21.06
N ASP A 279 -16.77 -8.61 -21.28
CA ASP A 279 -18.15 -8.70 -20.83
C ASP A 279 -18.29 -8.78 -19.30
N ARG A 280 -17.25 -9.23 -18.61
CA ARG A 280 -17.17 -9.31 -17.13
C ARG A 280 -16.58 -8.06 -16.52
N TYR A 281 -15.58 -7.47 -17.18
CA TYR A 281 -15.00 -6.19 -16.75
C TYR A 281 -16.03 -5.07 -16.78
N LYS A 282 -16.93 -5.08 -17.78
CA LYS A 282 -17.96 -4.04 -17.97
C LYS A 282 -17.35 -2.64 -17.88
N PHE A 283 -16.27 -2.42 -18.62
CA PHE A 283 -15.63 -1.11 -18.65
C PHE A 283 -16.60 -0.04 -19.14
N SER A 284 -16.54 1.13 -18.51
CA SER A 284 -17.21 2.32 -19.04
C SER A 284 -16.36 2.90 -20.16
N PHE A 285 -16.96 3.07 -21.34
CA PHE A 285 -16.34 3.78 -22.47
C PHE A 285 -16.74 5.26 -22.53
N ALA A 286 -17.59 5.72 -21.60
CA ALA A 286 -18.05 7.10 -21.57
C ALA A 286 -16.90 8.09 -21.33
N GLY A 287 -16.92 9.23 -22.02
CA GLY A 287 -15.97 10.32 -21.80
C GLY A 287 -14.50 9.92 -21.95
N ASN A 288 -14.18 9.07 -22.93
CA ASN A 288 -12.82 8.56 -23.16
C ASN A 288 -12.21 7.81 -21.97
N SER A 289 -13.04 7.20 -21.11
CA SER A 289 -12.59 6.38 -19.96
C SER A 289 -11.86 5.09 -20.35
N VAL A 290 -11.92 4.72 -21.63
CA VAL A 290 -11.08 3.71 -22.29
C VAL A 290 -10.64 4.29 -23.63
N LEU A 291 -9.36 4.18 -23.95
CA LEU A 291 -8.79 4.52 -25.25
C LEU A 291 -8.39 3.21 -25.93
N PHE A 292 -8.62 3.08 -27.24
CA PHE A 292 -8.34 1.82 -27.92
C PHE A 292 -8.04 2.00 -29.41
N GLU A 293 -7.39 0.99 -29.99
CA GLU A 293 -7.26 0.79 -31.43
C GLU A 293 -7.89 -0.56 -31.80
N LYS A 294 -8.39 -0.66 -33.03
CA LYS A 294 -8.97 -1.89 -33.57
C LYS A 294 -8.39 -2.21 -34.95
N ASN A 295 -8.32 -3.50 -35.24
CA ASN A 295 -8.21 -4.03 -36.59
C ASN A 295 -9.44 -4.89 -36.87
N GLY A 296 -10.37 -4.35 -37.67
CA GLY A 296 -11.72 -4.92 -37.80
C GLY A 296 -12.47 -4.85 -36.48
N GLU A 297 -12.97 -6.00 -36.01
CA GLU A 297 -13.68 -6.11 -34.73
C GLU A 297 -12.75 -6.30 -33.53
N SER A 298 -11.50 -6.70 -33.79
CA SER A 298 -10.53 -7.06 -32.76
C SER A 298 -9.80 -5.83 -32.22
N TYR A 299 -9.71 -5.75 -30.89
CA TYR A 299 -8.88 -4.75 -30.21
C TYR A 299 -7.39 -5.07 -30.40
N THR A 300 -6.62 -4.12 -30.90
CA THR A 300 -5.16 -4.20 -31.02
C THR A 300 -4.45 -3.49 -29.87
N ARG A 301 -5.07 -2.44 -29.32
CA ARG A 301 -4.63 -1.75 -28.10
C ARG A 301 -5.85 -1.39 -27.25
N ILE A 302 -5.72 -1.52 -25.94
CA ILE A 302 -6.67 -1.00 -24.95
C ILE A 302 -5.86 -0.30 -23.86
N GLN A 303 -6.28 0.91 -23.49
CA GLN A 303 -5.72 1.68 -22.40
C GLN A 303 -6.86 2.15 -21.50
N LEU A 304 -6.75 1.86 -20.21
CA LEU A 304 -7.72 2.34 -19.24
C LEU A 304 -7.41 3.79 -18.91
N ASN A 305 -8.41 4.64 -18.94
CA ASN A 305 -8.25 6.09 -18.73
C ASN A 305 -9.22 6.61 -17.66
N SER A 306 -9.55 5.76 -16.68
CA SER A 306 -10.33 6.13 -15.50
C SER A 306 -10.04 5.18 -14.34
N ALA A 307 -9.90 5.71 -13.12
CA ALA A 307 -9.65 4.90 -11.93
C ALA A 307 -10.71 3.81 -11.68
N SER A 308 -11.97 4.07 -12.03
CA SER A 308 -13.05 3.10 -11.91
C SER A 308 -12.84 1.89 -12.83
N ASN A 309 -12.34 2.07 -14.05
CA ASN A 309 -12.01 0.94 -14.92
C ASN A 309 -10.81 0.14 -14.42
N TYR A 310 -9.81 0.79 -13.79
CA TYR A 310 -8.73 0.06 -13.10
C TYR A 310 -9.26 -0.80 -11.95
N ALA A 311 -10.18 -0.24 -11.14
CA ALA A 311 -10.84 -0.98 -10.05
C ALA A 311 -11.55 -2.24 -10.58
N ARG A 312 -12.30 -2.09 -11.69
CA ARG A 312 -13.01 -3.19 -12.36
C ARG A 312 -12.07 -4.27 -12.84
N LEU A 313 -11.04 -3.90 -13.62
CA LEU A 313 -10.07 -4.85 -14.17
C LEU A 313 -9.49 -5.72 -13.06
N HIS A 314 -8.91 -5.07 -12.04
CA HIS A 314 -8.15 -5.80 -11.03
C HIS A 314 -9.07 -6.64 -10.14
N LEU A 315 -10.23 -6.14 -9.73
CA LEU A 315 -11.14 -6.94 -8.92
C LEU A 315 -11.70 -8.15 -9.68
N VAL A 316 -12.06 -7.98 -10.96
CA VAL A 316 -12.50 -9.12 -11.79
C VAL A 316 -11.37 -10.14 -11.96
N ASN A 317 -10.13 -9.70 -12.20
CA ASN A 317 -8.98 -10.59 -12.29
C ASN A 317 -8.72 -11.37 -10.98
N LEU A 318 -8.91 -10.72 -9.81
CA LEU A 318 -8.81 -11.38 -8.49
C LEU A 318 -9.87 -12.48 -8.36
N ILE A 319 -11.13 -12.14 -8.59
CA ILE A 319 -12.26 -13.05 -8.38
C ILE A 319 -12.23 -14.20 -9.39
N GLU A 320 -11.87 -13.92 -10.64
CA GLU A 320 -11.70 -14.96 -11.66
C GLU A 320 -10.58 -15.93 -11.28
N ARG A 321 -9.46 -15.41 -10.78
CA ARG A 321 -8.35 -16.25 -10.31
C ARG A 321 -8.78 -17.13 -9.15
N GLN A 322 -9.51 -16.59 -8.19
CA GLN A 322 -10.08 -17.36 -7.09
C GLN A 322 -10.97 -18.50 -7.62
N ARG A 323 -11.91 -18.18 -8.52
CA ARG A 323 -12.83 -19.16 -9.11
C ARG A 323 -12.10 -20.27 -9.88
N VAL A 324 -11.10 -19.92 -10.67
CA VAL A 324 -10.37 -20.89 -11.51
C VAL A 324 -9.40 -21.74 -10.71
N ARG A 325 -8.70 -21.18 -9.72
CA ARG A 325 -7.65 -21.90 -8.96
C ARG A 325 -8.16 -22.64 -7.74
N ASN A 326 -9.14 -22.06 -7.04
CA ASN A 326 -9.57 -22.55 -5.72
C ASN A 326 -11.00 -23.12 -5.73
N GLY A 327 -11.60 -23.28 -6.92
CA GLY A 327 -12.89 -23.93 -7.10
C GLY A 327 -14.01 -23.24 -6.33
N ASN A 328 -14.69 -23.98 -5.44
CA ASN A 328 -15.82 -23.49 -4.66
C ASN A 328 -15.43 -22.97 -3.27
N LEU A 329 -14.15 -22.72 -3.01
CA LEU A 329 -13.72 -22.12 -1.74
C LEU A 329 -14.30 -20.70 -1.66
N PRO A 330 -15.08 -20.36 -0.61
CA PRO A 330 -15.73 -19.05 -0.54
C PRO A 330 -14.69 -17.95 -0.32
N LEU A 331 -14.76 -16.89 -1.12
CA LEU A 331 -13.98 -15.68 -0.91
C LEU A 331 -14.63 -14.87 0.21
N ARG A 332 -14.13 -15.02 1.46
CA ARG A 332 -14.79 -14.46 2.64
C ARG A 332 -14.65 -12.94 2.70
N ASN A 333 -13.45 -12.45 2.43
CA ASN A 333 -13.17 -11.03 2.44
C ASN A 333 -12.06 -10.67 1.44
N ILE A 334 -11.98 -9.40 1.11
CA ILE A 334 -10.95 -8.82 0.25
C ILE A 334 -10.28 -7.66 0.98
N ILE A 335 -8.99 -7.81 1.26
CA ILE A 335 -8.18 -6.75 1.85
C ILE A 335 -7.83 -5.70 0.78
N LEU A 336 -8.16 -4.44 1.06
CA LEU A 336 -7.75 -3.27 0.28
C LEU A 336 -6.33 -2.85 0.69
N GLY A 337 -5.34 -3.59 0.18
CA GLY A 337 -3.91 -3.42 0.50
C GLY A 337 -3.23 -2.21 -0.15
N CYS A 338 -3.95 -1.11 -0.34
CA CYS A 338 -3.42 0.17 -0.82
C CYS A 338 -4.30 1.31 -0.30
N THR A 339 -3.67 2.41 0.10
CA THR A 339 -4.34 3.60 0.66
C THR A 339 -5.32 4.26 -0.31
N HIS A 340 -5.16 4.06 -1.62
CA HIS A 340 -6.04 4.62 -2.65
C HIS A 340 -7.33 3.84 -2.88
N TYR A 341 -7.34 2.54 -2.59
CA TYR A 341 -8.44 1.66 -3.02
C TYR A 341 -9.78 1.93 -2.31
N PRO A 342 -9.82 2.37 -1.03
CA PRO A 342 -11.06 2.79 -0.39
C PRO A 342 -11.83 3.88 -1.14
N PHE A 343 -11.15 4.76 -1.90
CA PHE A 343 -11.84 5.78 -2.72
C PHE A 343 -12.76 5.18 -3.80
N LEU A 344 -12.54 3.92 -4.18
CA LEU A 344 -13.30 3.21 -5.21
C LEU A 344 -14.19 2.10 -4.62
N LEU A 345 -14.43 2.09 -3.31
CA LEU A 345 -15.20 1.05 -2.61
C LEU A 345 -16.59 0.83 -3.25
N ASP A 346 -17.30 1.90 -3.61
CA ASP A 346 -18.61 1.79 -4.26
C ASP A 346 -18.53 1.07 -5.62
N THR A 347 -17.45 1.33 -6.38
CA THR A 347 -17.20 0.64 -7.65
C THR A 347 -16.87 -0.83 -7.42
N LEU A 348 -16.05 -1.13 -6.40
CA LEU A 348 -15.68 -2.51 -6.05
C LEU A 348 -16.89 -3.33 -5.59
N LYS A 349 -17.76 -2.76 -4.74
CA LYS A 349 -19.03 -3.38 -4.34
C LYS A 349 -19.93 -3.67 -5.53
N LYS A 350 -20.09 -2.69 -6.43
CA LYS A 350 -20.87 -2.87 -7.67
C LYS A 350 -20.33 -4.00 -8.55
N VAL A 351 -19.01 -4.15 -8.66
CA VAL A 351 -18.40 -5.27 -9.41
C VAL A 351 -18.73 -6.62 -8.77
N VAL A 352 -18.67 -6.73 -7.44
CA VAL A 352 -19.06 -7.98 -6.74
C VAL A 352 -20.51 -8.35 -7.04
N GLU A 353 -21.43 -7.38 -6.99
CA GLU A 353 -22.84 -7.58 -7.31
C GLU A 353 -23.03 -8.04 -8.76
N GLU A 354 -22.37 -7.37 -9.70
CA GLU A 354 -22.45 -7.70 -11.12
C GLU A 354 -21.89 -9.08 -11.45
N LEU A 355 -20.78 -9.49 -10.82
CA LEU A 355 -20.20 -10.81 -11.01
C LEU A 355 -21.06 -11.89 -10.36
N ARG A 356 -21.63 -11.65 -9.18
CA ARG A 356 -22.56 -12.60 -8.54
C ARG A 356 -23.78 -12.89 -9.43
N ALA A 357 -24.27 -11.87 -10.13
CA ALA A 357 -25.37 -11.99 -11.08
C ALA A 357 -24.95 -12.43 -12.50
N TYR A 358 -23.65 -12.56 -12.78
CA TYR A 358 -23.17 -12.89 -14.12
C TYR A 358 -23.45 -14.36 -14.46
N GLU A 359 -24.09 -14.56 -15.61
CA GLU A 359 -24.44 -15.88 -16.15
C GLU A 359 -23.67 -16.17 -17.43
N LYS A 360 -23.10 -17.36 -17.52
CA LYS A 360 -22.48 -17.89 -18.74
C LYS A 360 -23.17 -19.20 -19.10
N ASN A 361 -23.81 -19.24 -20.26
CA ASN A 361 -24.62 -20.38 -20.73
C ASN A 361 -25.70 -20.80 -19.71
N GLY A 362 -26.37 -19.83 -19.07
CA GLY A 362 -27.42 -20.07 -18.08
C GLY A 362 -26.91 -20.49 -16.69
N VAL A 363 -25.60 -20.44 -16.44
CA VAL A 363 -24.99 -20.81 -15.15
C VAL A 363 -24.34 -19.61 -14.49
N ARG A 364 -24.67 -19.36 -13.22
CA ARG A 364 -24.02 -18.34 -12.37
C ARG A 364 -22.67 -18.80 -11.88
N ILE A 365 -21.64 -18.59 -12.70
CA ILE A 365 -20.31 -19.17 -12.47
C ILE A 365 -19.60 -18.63 -11.22
N TYR A 366 -20.00 -17.48 -10.69
CA TYR A 366 -19.40 -16.86 -9.49
C TYR A 366 -20.18 -17.09 -8.20
N GLU A 367 -21.40 -17.63 -8.27
CA GLU A 367 -22.31 -17.75 -7.12
C GLU A 367 -21.69 -18.51 -5.94
N LYS A 368 -20.98 -19.60 -6.21
CA LYS A 368 -20.32 -20.42 -5.17
C LYS A 368 -19.07 -19.78 -4.56
N VAL A 369 -18.47 -18.83 -5.27
CA VAL A 369 -17.20 -18.19 -4.88
C VAL A 369 -17.44 -16.88 -4.15
N LEU A 370 -18.53 -16.18 -4.47
CA LEU A 370 -18.90 -14.88 -3.91
C LEU A 370 -20.07 -15.01 -2.95
N PRO A 371 -19.82 -15.33 -1.66
CA PRO A 371 -20.88 -15.37 -0.66
C PRO A 371 -21.59 -14.02 -0.56
N ALA A 372 -22.84 -14.02 -0.09
CA ALA A 372 -23.67 -12.82 0.00
C ALA A 372 -23.07 -11.75 0.92
N ASP A 373 -22.38 -12.19 1.96
CA ASP A 373 -21.76 -11.41 3.03
C ASP A 373 -20.23 -11.26 2.88
N ILE A 374 -19.72 -11.31 1.64
CA ILE A 374 -18.33 -10.93 1.37
C ILE A 374 -18.07 -9.47 1.79
N GLU A 375 -16.98 -9.24 2.50
CA GLU A 375 -16.60 -7.91 2.96
C GLU A 375 -15.28 -7.41 2.37
N PHE A 376 -15.18 -6.08 2.26
CA PHE A 376 -13.92 -5.40 1.97
C PHE A 376 -13.28 -4.94 3.27
N ILE A 377 -12.05 -5.34 3.52
CA ILE A 377 -11.28 -4.90 4.68
C ILE A 377 -10.49 -3.65 4.30
N ASP A 378 -10.82 -2.53 4.92
CA ASP A 378 -9.98 -1.33 4.92
C ASP A 378 -9.01 -1.40 6.13
N PRO A 379 -7.69 -1.58 5.90
CA PRO A 379 -6.72 -1.67 6.99
C PRO A 379 -6.64 -0.41 7.86
N SER A 380 -7.08 0.76 7.37
CA SER A 380 -6.97 2.04 8.07
C SER A 380 -7.71 2.05 9.42
N VAL A 381 -8.92 1.49 9.46
CA VAL A 381 -9.76 1.44 10.68
C VAL A 381 -9.10 0.60 11.76
N TYR A 382 -8.55 -0.54 11.39
CA TYR A 382 -7.89 -1.46 12.33
C TYR A 382 -6.51 -0.95 12.77
N THR A 383 -5.85 -0.18 11.91
CA THR A 383 -4.62 0.54 12.27
C THR A 383 -4.91 1.58 13.34
N ALA A 384 -6.02 2.32 13.23
CA ALA A 384 -6.44 3.27 14.26
C ALA A 384 -6.73 2.57 15.60
N LYS A 385 -7.42 1.42 15.58
CA LYS A 385 -7.67 0.62 16.79
C LYS A 385 -6.39 0.18 17.48
N GLU A 386 -5.40 -0.26 16.71
CA GLU A 386 -4.09 -0.66 17.22
C GLU A 386 -3.33 0.52 17.83
N VAL A 387 -3.38 1.69 17.19
CA VAL A 387 -2.78 2.93 17.74
C VAL A 387 -3.40 3.27 19.09
N TYR A 388 -4.72 3.31 19.20
CA TYR A 388 -5.41 3.60 20.48
C TYR A 388 -5.05 2.58 21.56
N THR A 389 -5.13 1.29 21.22
CA THR A 389 -4.76 0.20 22.15
C THR A 389 -3.33 0.38 22.63
N LYS A 390 -2.41 0.74 21.74
CA LYS A 390 -1.00 0.91 22.10
C LYS A 390 -0.77 2.11 23.01
N LEU A 391 -1.42 3.24 22.75
CA LEU A 391 -1.36 4.42 23.61
C LEU A 391 -1.87 4.11 25.02
N ARG A 392 -2.96 3.34 25.13
CA ARG A 392 -3.55 2.89 26.40
C ARG A 392 -2.60 1.96 27.15
N GLU A 393 -2.08 0.92 26.50
CA GLU A 393 -1.12 -0.03 27.10
C GLU A 393 0.12 0.66 27.65
N GLN A 394 0.61 1.68 26.94
CA GLN A 394 1.79 2.44 27.32
C GLN A 394 1.49 3.58 28.32
N GLY A 395 0.21 3.92 28.54
CA GLY A 395 -0.18 5.02 29.43
C GLY A 395 0.20 6.42 28.90
N ILE A 396 0.24 6.60 27.58
CA ILE A 396 0.75 7.83 26.91
C ILE A 396 -0.31 8.57 26.07
N LEU A 397 -1.59 8.37 26.39
CA LEU A 397 -2.68 9.17 25.82
C LEU A 397 -2.52 10.64 26.20
N THR A 398 -2.82 11.53 25.25
CA THR A 398 -2.82 12.97 25.50
C THR A 398 -4.02 13.35 26.36
N ALA A 399 -3.77 13.93 27.54
CA ALA A 399 -4.83 14.32 28.46
C ALA A 399 -5.62 15.57 27.99
N THR A 400 -4.94 16.55 27.43
CA THR A 400 -5.53 17.84 27.03
C THR A 400 -5.36 18.05 25.53
N PRO A 401 -6.45 18.23 24.76
CA PRO A 401 -6.36 18.52 23.34
C PRO A 401 -5.52 19.77 23.06
N ALA A 402 -4.63 19.68 22.08
CA ALA A 402 -3.93 20.85 21.59
C ALA A 402 -4.81 21.68 20.64
N THR A 403 -4.54 22.98 20.56
CA THR A 403 -5.21 23.90 19.62
C THR A 403 -4.84 23.62 18.17
N ASP A 404 -3.62 23.16 17.94
CA ASP A 404 -3.14 22.71 16.64
C ASP A 404 -3.04 21.18 16.67
N ARG A 405 -3.81 20.51 15.82
CA ARG A 405 -3.99 19.05 15.84
C ARG A 405 -3.21 18.32 14.75
N LEU A 406 -2.72 19.02 13.72
CA LEU A 406 -2.09 18.38 12.57
C LEU A 406 -1.01 19.27 11.98
N ASN A 407 0.22 18.78 11.96
CA ASN A 407 1.27 19.34 11.11
C ASN A 407 1.44 18.45 9.87
N ALA A 408 1.05 18.93 8.69
CA ALA A 408 1.10 18.16 7.45
C ALA A 408 2.26 18.61 6.54
N PHE A 409 3.11 17.66 6.15
CA PHE A 409 4.29 17.87 5.33
C PHE A 409 4.27 17.02 4.07
N ILE A 410 4.84 17.55 2.99
CA ILE A 410 4.98 16.89 1.70
C ILE A 410 6.40 17.06 1.17
N SER A 411 6.98 16.00 0.62
CA SER A 411 8.26 16.09 -0.05
C SER A 411 8.09 16.60 -1.48
N ILE A 412 8.98 17.50 -1.88
CA ILE A 412 9.11 18.01 -3.25
C ILE A 412 10.57 17.82 -3.71
N PRO A 413 10.86 17.78 -5.01
CA PRO A 413 12.22 17.82 -5.49
C PRO A 413 12.99 19.02 -4.90
N ALA A 414 14.18 18.76 -4.36
CA ALA A 414 15.00 19.76 -3.70
C ALA A 414 15.38 20.92 -4.63
N SER A 415 15.43 22.10 -4.03
CA SER A 415 15.83 23.34 -4.69
C SER A 415 17.25 23.22 -5.25
N GLY A 416 17.43 23.51 -6.55
CA GLY A 416 18.74 23.47 -7.22
C GLY A 416 19.16 22.11 -7.80
N LEU A 417 18.25 21.12 -7.83
CA LEU A 417 18.44 19.91 -8.64
C LEU A 417 18.65 20.25 -10.12
N ASP A 418 19.54 19.49 -10.78
CA ASP A 418 19.75 19.57 -12.23
C ASP A 418 18.41 19.36 -12.96
N ALA A 419 18.06 20.29 -13.85
CA ALA A 419 16.83 20.27 -14.62
C ALA A 419 16.63 18.95 -15.41
N LYS A 420 17.70 18.23 -15.76
CA LYS A 420 17.61 16.91 -16.42
C LYS A 420 16.99 15.81 -15.54
N LYS A 421 16.95 16.03 -14.23
CA LYS A 421 16.36 15.11 -13.25
C LYS A 421 14.88 15.40 -13.01
N LEU A 422 14.37 16.50 -13.57
CA LEU A 422 13.00 16.94 -13.43
C LEU A 422 12.25 16.80 -14.75
N ASP A 423 10.98 16.43 -14.69
CA ASP A 423 10.08 16.52 -15.83
C ASP A 423 9.57 17.95 -16.01
N LYS A 424 8.76 18.16 -17.04
CA LYS A 424 8.17 19.46 -17.38
C LYS A 424 7.25 20.03 -16.30
N ASP A 425 6.76 19.18 -15.40
CA ASP A 425 5.84 19.54 -14.32
C ASP A 425 6.61 19.73 -13.00
N GLY A 426 7.94 19.61 -13.04
CA GLY A 426 8.84 19.82 -11.90
C GLY A 426 9.01 18.61 -10.99
N ASN A 427 8.48 17.44 -11.36
CA ASN A 427 8.63 16.20 -10.59
C ASN A 427 9.88 15.44 -11.00
N PHE A 428 10.35 14.47 -10.22
CA PHE A 428 11.44 13.60 -10.67
C PHE A 428 11.09 12.82 -11.94
N THR A 429 12.02 12.79 -12.88
CA THR A 429 11.96 11.85 -14.01
C THR A 429 12.00 10.41 -13.51
N TYR A 430 11.45 9.49 -14.29
CA TYR A 430 11.45 8.06 -13.98
C TYR A 430 12.90 7.55 -13.79
N GLU A 431 13.79 7.95 -14.70
CA GLU A 431 15.21 7.57 -14.73
C GLU A 431 15.94 8.06 -13.48
N PHE A 432 15.68 9.30 -13.04
CA PHE A 432 16.28 9.79 -11.81
C PHE A 432 15.68 9.08 -10.58
N LYS A 433 14.35 8.99 -10.50
CA LYS A 433 13.64 8.41 -9.35
C LYS A 433 14.07 6.98 -9.06
N TYR A 434 14.09 6.14 -10.10
CA TYR A 434 14.42 4.72 -10.04
C TYR A 434 15.85 4.39 -10.49
N GLY A 435 16.69 5.40 -10.70
CA GLY A 435 18.13 5.24 -10.95
C GLY A 435 18.99 5.45 -9.70
N ARG A 436 18.40 5.91 -8.59
CA ARG A 436 19.10 6.17 -7.32
C ARG A 436 19.46 4.87 -6.59
N GLU A 437 20.60 4.91 -5.90
CA GLU A 437 21.15 3.82 -5.09
C GLU A 437 21.13 4.16 -3.60
N ALA A 438 21.13 3.13 -2.76
CA ALA A 438 21.25 3.27 -1.31
C ALA A 438 22.66 3.76 -0.89
N GLY A 439 22.76 4.31 0.32
CA GLY A 439 24.00 4.63 1.00
C GLY A 439 24.54 6.04 0.74
N ASN A 440 24.00 6.77 -0.25
CA ASN A 440 24.35 8.16 -0.48
C ASN A 440 23.51 9.12 0.39
N GLU A 441 24.12 10.23 0.79
CA GLU A 441 23.47 11.28 1.59
C GLU A 441 23.03 12.47 0.72
N VAL A 442 22.80 12.22 -0.57
CA VAL A 442 22.34 13.28 -1.47
C VAL A 442 20.91 13.64 -1.08
N GLN A 443 20.77 14.84 -0.51
CA GLN A 443 19.47 15.46 -0.31
C GLN A 443 18.89 15.81 -1.68
N SER A 444 17.94 14.98 -2.10
CA SER A 444 17.22 15.16 -3.37
C SER A 444 15.81 15.70 -3.16
N VAL A 445 15.33 15.75 -1.92
CA VAL A 445 13.99 16.25 -1.60
C VAL A 445 14.07 17.35 -0.54
N ASP A 446 13.21 18.35 -0.69
CA ASP A 446 12.86 19.30 0.37
C ASP A 446 11.53 18.84 0.98
N ILE A 447 11.42 18.83 2.31
CA ILE A 447 10.16 18.55 3.00
C ILE A 447 9.55 19.88 3.43
N VAL A 448 8.38 20.20 2.88
CA VAL A 448 7.70 21.47 3.06
C VAL A 448 6.29 21.27 3.62
N PRO A 449 5.68 22.26 4.29
CA PRO A 449 4.27 22.18 4.68
C PRO A 449 3.36 21.96 3.48
N PHE A 450 2.19 21.36 3.71
CA PHE A 450 1.13 21.26 2.71
C PHE A 450 0.73 22.64 2.18
N SER A 451 0.49 22.74 0.87
CA SER A 451 0.05 23.96 0.19
C SER A 451 -0.72 23.61 -1.08
N ILE A 452 -1.62 24.50 -1.52
CA ILE A 452 -2.22 24.37 -2.86
C ILE A 452 -1.19 24.32 -4.00
N LYS A 453 0.06 24.75 -3.76
CA LYS A 453 1.14 24.72 -4.74
C LYS A 453 1.78 23.35 -4.92
N ASN A 454 1.74 22.48 -3.91
CA ASN A 454 2.46 21.20 -3.90
C ASN A 454 1.53 19.98 -3.90
N ILE A 455 0.21 20.18 -3.84
CA ILE A 455 -0.78 19.11 -4.00
C ILE A 455 -1.57 19.36 -5.29
N ASN A 456 -1.65 18.35 -6.16
CA ASN A 456 -2.43 18.42 -7.39
C ASN A 456 -3.91 18.78 -7.09
N PRO A 457 -4.53 19.74 -7.82
CA PRO A 457 -5.93 20.13 -7.65
C PRO A 457 -6.95 18.98 -7.60
N TYR A 458 -6.76 17.90 -8.38
CA TYR A 458 -7.66 16.75 -8.35
C TYR A 458 -7.57 15.98 -7.03
N ASN A 459 -6.37 15.88 -6.46
CA ASN A 459 -6.16 15.26 -5.16
C ASN A 459 -6.75 16.13 -4.04
N LEU A 460 -6.56 17.46 -4.10
CA LEU A 460 -7.21 18.39 -3.17
C LEU A 460 -8.73 18.27 -3.19
N GLN A 461 -9.34 18.22 -4.38
CA GLN A 461 -10.78 18.02 -4.52
C GLN A 461 -11.21 16.70 -3.87
N ARG A 462 -10.49 15.61 -4.12
CA ARG A 462 -10.79 14.31 -3.51
C ARG A 462 -10.67 14.32 -1.99
N ILE A 463 -9.60 14.92 -1.45
CA ILE A 463 -9.41 15.07 0.00
C ILE A 463 -10.60 15.82 0.60
N ARG A 464 -11.02 16.92 -0.02
CA ARG A 464 -12.18 17.70 0.42
C ARG A 464 -13.48 16.90 0.40
N GLU A 465 -13.71 16.11 -0.64
CA GLU A 465 -14.97 15.36 -0.83
C GLU A 465 -15.04 14.08 0.00
N ARG A 466 -13.90 13.46 0.31
CA ARG A 466 -13.85 12.10 0.89
C ARG A 466 -13.24 12.03 2.28
N LEU A 467 -12.47 13.02 2.70
CA LEU A 467 -11.75 13.06 3.99
C LEU A 467 -12.10 14.35 4.76
N PRO A 468 -13.37 14.55 5.16
CA PRO A 468 -13.85 15.82 5.69
C PRO A 468 -13.15 16.25 6.99
N LEU A 469 -12.79 15.33 7.89
CA LEU A 469 -12.10 15.70 9.13
C LEU A 469 -10.68 16.15 8.84
N THR A 470 -9.96 15.39 8.01
CA THR A 470 -8.61 15.74 7.55
C THR A 470 -8.62 17.08 6.82
N TRP A 471 -9.58 17.30 5.91
CA TRP A 471 -9.74 18.57 5.20
C TRP A 471 -9.93 19.74 6.17
N SER A 472 -10.77 19.58 7.20
CA SER A 472 -11.03 20.64 8.18
C SER A 472 -9.78 21.10 8.94
N LEU A 473 -8.78 20.22 9.09
CA LEU A 473 -7.52 20.53 9.74
C LEU A 473 -6.53 21.19 8.78
N ILE A 474 -6.44 20.76 7.52
CA ILE A 474 -5.47 21.31 6.56
C ILE A 474 -5.98 22.55 5.81
N GLU A 475 -7.29 22.82 5.76
CA GLU A 475 -7.87 23.90 4.91
C GLU A 475 -7.29 25.29 5.22
N LYS A 476 -6.89 25.54 6.46
CA LYS A 476 -6.26 26.81 6.86
C LYS A 476 -4.79 26.90 6.45
N GLU A 477 -4.09 25.77 6.43
CA GLU A 477 -2.66 25.68 6.13
C GLU A 477 -2.37 25.69 4.62
N ILE A 478 -3.30 25.17 3.82
CA ILE A 478 -3.09 25.07 2.37
C ILE A 478 -3.29 26.39 1.62
N LYS A 479 -3.98 27.38 2.22
CA LYS A 479 -4.24 28.71 1.63
C LYS A 479 -2.98 29.55 1.60
#